data_AF-A0A7C3WRM4-F1
#
_entry.id   AF-A0A7C3WRM4-F1
#
_cell.length_a   1.000
_cell.length_b   1.000
_cell.length_c   1.000
_cell.angle_alpha   90.00
_cell.angle_beta   90.00
_cell.angle_gamma   90.00
#
_symmetry.space_group_name_H-M   'P 1'
#
loop_
_entity.id
_entity.type
_entity.pdbx_description
1 polymer ?
#
loop_
_entity_poly.entity_id
_entity_poly.type
_entity_poly.pdbx_seq_one_letter_code
_entity_poly.pdbx_strand_id
1 'polypeptide(L)'
;MDFGRLLGRVGAAAAEFPDQFRDRHAGYLLRAEHPQGGFGGRTGQVDSYYTAFGLAGLALLGRLPEPMVDRALDVLFPPPAPADDPNRAGSGPHWCAASLPELVGLVACSFFG
;
A
#
# COMPACT_ATOMS: atom_id res chain seq x y z
N MET A 1 8.17 -20.72 9.83
CA MET A 1 8.22 -20.58 8.36
C MET A 1 9.01 -19.33 8.04
N ASP A 2 9.99 -19.40 7.14
CA ASP A 2 10.76 -18.23 6.72
C ASP A 2 9.97 -17.46 5.64
N PHE A 3 9.28 -16.41 6.08
CA PHE A 3 8.42 -15.59 5.23
C PHE A 3 9.21 -14.80 4.18
N GLY A 4 10.44 -14.38 4.49
CA GLY A 4 11.31 -13.67 3.55
C GLY A 4 11.68 -14.55 2.36
N ARG A 5 11.99 -15.83 2.61
CA ARG A 5 12.26 -16.80 1.54
C ARG A 5 11.03 -17.07 0.67
N LEU A 6 9.83 -17.09 1.26
CA LEU A 6 8.59 -17.27 0.50
C LEU A 6 8.31 -16.06 -0.41
N LEU A 7 8.38 -14.85 0.14
CA LEU A 7 8.19 -13.61 -0.62
C LEU A 7 9.18 -13.48 -1.77
N GLY A 8 10.46 -13.82 -1.54
CA GLY A 8 11.47 -13.81 -2.59
C GLY A 8 11.12 -14.76 -3.75
N ARG A 9 10.57 -15.94 -3.46
CA ARG A 9 10.13 -16.89 -4.50
C ARG A 9 8.91 -16.40 -5.27
N VAL A 10 7.94 -15.82 -4.57
CA VAL A 10 6.74 -15.26 -5.20
C VAL A 10 7.10 -14.08 -6.11
N GLY A 11 8.00 -13.21 -5.65
CA GLY A 11 8.53 -12.11 -6.46
C GLY A 11 9.29 -12.60 -7.70
N ALA A 12 10.16 -13.59 -7.55
CA ALA A 12 10.88 -14.18 -8.68
C ALA A 12 9.93 -14.80 -9.72
N ALA A 13 8.95 -15.59 -9.27
CA ALA A 13 7.95 -16.17 -10.16
C ALA A 13 7.10 -15.11 -10.86
N ALA A 14 6.72 -14.04 -10.17
CA ALA A 14 5.98 -12.95 -10.79
C ALA A 14 6.80 -12.18 -11.84
N ALA A 15 8.12 -12.12 -11.67
CA ALA A 15 9.02 -11.50 -12.64
C ALA A 15 9.14 -12.31 -13.95
N GLU A 16 8.85 -13.61 -13.92
CA GLU A 16 8.84 -14.48 -15.11
C GLU A 16 7.63 -14.24 -16.03
N PHE A 17 6.58 -13.54 -15.55
CA PHE A 17 5.46 -13.20 -16.42
C PHE A 17 5.90 -12.23 -17.55
N PRO A 18 5.38 -12.39 -18.77
CA PRO A 18 5.68 -11.47 -19.87
C PRO A 18 5.35 -10.02 -19.53
N ASP A 19 6.15 -9.07 -20.02
CA ASP A 19 5.92 -7.64 -19.76
C ASP A 19 4.51 -7.19 -20.16
N GLN A 20 4.01 -7.66 -21.30
CA GLN A 20 2.64 -7.35 -21.73
C GLN A 20 1.58 -7.77 -20.70
N PHE A 21 1.77 -8.91 -20.03
CA PHE A 21 0.89 -9.36 -18.96
C PHE A 21 1.01 -8.41 -17.76
N ARG A 22 2.23 -8.11 -17.34
CA ARG A 22 2.49 -7.25 -16.17
C ARG A 22 1.96 -5.84 -16.38
N ASP A 23 2.20 -5.26 -17.56
CA ASP A 23 1.77 -3.91 -17.94
C ASP A 23 0.25 -3.81 -18.05
N ARG A 24 -0.43 -4.85 -18.56
CA ARG A 24 -1.89 -4.89 -18.62
C ARG A 24 -2.52 -4.81 -17.23
N HIS A 25 -2.03 -5.62 -16.29
CA HIS A 25 -2.57 -5.68 -14.93
C HIS A 25 -2.16 -4.46 -14.11
N ALA A 26 -0.92 -4.00 -14.24
CA ALA A 26 -0.49 -2.75 -13.63
C ALA A 26 -1.32 -1.57 -14.14
N GLY A 27 -1.56 -1.49 -15.45
CA GLY A 27 -2.41 -0.45 -16.03
C GLY A 27 -3.85 -0.48 -15.50
N TYR A 28 -4.41 -1.66 -15.20
CA TYR A 28 -5.69 -1.78 -14.53
C TYR A 28 -5.66 -1.17 -13.12
N LEU A 29 -4.67 -1.56 -12.31
CA LEU A 29 -4.52 -1.06 -10.93
C LEU A 29 -4.24 0.44 -10.88
N LEU A 30 -3.39 0.96 -11.77
CA LEU A 30 -3.08 2.39 -11.86
C LEU A 30 -4.32 3.23 -12.19
N ARG A 31 -5.22 2.72 -13.04
CA ARG A 31 -6.50 3.41 -13.33
C ARG A 31 -7.54 3.25 -12.22
N ALA A 32 -7.36 2.29 -11.32
CA ALA A 32 -8.26 2.03 -10.21
C ALA A 32 -7.86 2.79 -8.93
N GLU A 33 -6.74 3.52 -8.95
CA GLU A 33 -6.36 4.40 -7.84
C GLU A 33 -7.47 5.44 -7.59
N HIS A 34 -7.83 5.62 -6.33
CA HIS A 34 -8.80 6.62 -5.94
C HIS A 34 -8.19 8.04 -6.07
N PRO A 35 -8.94 9.07 -6.49
CA PRO A 35 -8.39 10.42 -6.69
C PRO A 35 -7.74 11.05 -5.45
N GLN A 36 -8.13 10.62 -4.25
CA GLN A 36 -7.52 11.09 -2.99
C GLN A 36 -6.23 10.33 -2.64
N GLY A 37 -5.95 9.19 -3.29
CA GLY A 37 -4.91 8.24 -2.91
C GLY A 37 -5.50 6.90 -2.44
N GLY A 38 -4.71 5.82 -2.57
CA GLY A 38 -5.14 4.46 -2.21
C GLY A 38 -6.18 3.87 -3.15
N PHE A 39 -6.92 2.85 -2.68
CA PHE A 39 -7.93 2.13 -3.46
C PHE A 39 -9.27 2.10 -2.75
N GLY A 40 -10.34 2.27 -3.51
CA GLY A 40 -11.70 2.28 -3.00
C GLY A 40 -12.25 0.89 -2.73
N GLY A 41 -12.98 0.75 -1.61
CA GLY A 41 -13.77 -0.43 -1.31
C GLY A 41 -15.10 -0.46 -2.06
N ARG A 42 -16.01 -1.34 -1.63
CA ARG A 42 -17.34 -1.54 -2.28
C ARG A 42 -18.24 -0.29 -2.27
N THR A 43 -18.00 0.62 -1.33
CA THR A 43 -18.74 1.89 -1.16
C THR A 43 -18.08 3.06 -1.90
N GLY A 44 -16.94 2.84 -2.55
CA GLY A 44 -16.15 3.86 -3.25
C GLY A 44 -15.23 4.69 -2.35
N GLN A 45 -15.36 4.58 -1.02
CA GLN A 45 -14.43 5.22 -0.09
C GLN A 45 -13.09 4.48 -0.05
N VAL A 46 -12.00 5.21 0.18
CA VAL A 46 -10.67 4.62 0.33
C VAL A 46 -10.69 3.63 1.48
N ASP A 47 -10.16 2.45 1.21
CA ASP A 47 -10.19 1.31 2.12
C ASP A 47 -8.77 0.76 2.29
N SER A 48 -8.36 0.55 3.54
CA SER A 48 -6.99 0.11 3.86
C SER A 48 -6.68 -1.28 3.33
N TYR A 49 -7.66 -2.18 3.33
CA TYR A 49 -7.50 -3.54 2.80
C TYR A 49 -7.28 -3.48 1.30
N TYR A 50 -8.18 -2.86 0.53
CA TYR A 50 -8.00 -2.77 -0.93
C TYR A 50 -6.74 -1.99 -1.31
N THR A 51 -6.36 -0.99 -0.50
CA THR A 51 -5.13 -0.25 -0.71
C THR A 51 -3.90 -1.13 -0.54
N ALA A 52 -3.86 -1.95 0.49
CA ALA A 52 -2.79 -2.93 0.71
C ALA A 52 -2.60 -3.85 -0.49
N PHE A 53 -3.70 -4.45 -0.96
CA PHE A 53 -3.68 -5.41 -2.08
C PHE A 53 -3.30 -4.73 -3.40
N GLY A 54 -3.79 -3.52 -3.65
CA GLY A 54 -3.43 -2.76 -4.85
C GLY A 54 -1.94 -2.42 -4.91
N LEU A 55 -1.38 -1.90 -3.81
CA LEU A 55 0.04 -1.58 -3.71
C LEU A 55 0.93 -2.83 -3.78
N ALA A 56 0.57 -3.90 -3.05
CA ALA A 56 1.29 -5.17 -3.09
C ALA A 56 1.25 -5.81 -4.49
N GLY A 57 0.12 -5.73 -5.18
CA GLY A 57 -0.03 -6.18 -6.57
C GLY A 57 0.89 -5.42 -7.52
N LEU A 58 0.93 -4.10 -7.43
CA LEU A 58 1.83 -3.27 -8.23
C LEU A 58 3.31 -3.53 -7.91
N ALA A 59 3.65 -3.75 -6.64
CA ALA A 59 5.00 -4.11 -6.22
C ALA A 59 5.42 -5.46 -6.81
N LEU A 60 4.53 -6.47 -6.73
CA LEU A 60 4.76 -7.81 -7.27
C LEU A 60 4.96 -7.79 -8.79
N LEU A 61 4.21 -6.93 -9.49
CA LEU A 61 4.37 -6.72 -10.93
C LEU A 61 5.60 -5.88 -11.29
N GLY A 62 6.32 -5.31 -10.32
CA GLY A 62 7.44 -4.41 -10.55
C GLY A 62 7.03 -3.15 -11.32
N ARG A 63 5.84 -2.61 -11.01
CA ARG A 63 5.25 -1.41 -11.65
C ARG A 63 4.66 -0.43 -10.62
N LEU A 64 5.11 -0.49 -9.37
CA LEU A 64 4.65 0.40 -8.31
C LEU A 64 5.34 1.78 -8.42
N PRO A 65 4.60 2.87 -8.69
CA PRO A 65 5.17 4.21 -8.66
C PRO A 65 5.34 4.65 -7.20
N GLU A 66 6.51 5.15 -6.85
CA GLU A 66 6.79 5.69 -5.50
C GLU A 66 5.79 6.78 -5.06
N PRO A 67 5.41 7.78 -5.89
CA PRO A 67 4.47 8.82 -5.48
C PRO A 67 3.06 8.30 -5.16
N MET A 68 2.70 7.11 -5.65
CA MET A 68 1.41 6.49 -5.36
C MET A 68 1.38 5.92 -3.94
N VAL A 69 2.54 5.50 -3.42
CA VAL A 69 2.63 5.02 -2.05
C VAL A 69 2.49 6.20 -1.08
N ASP A 70 3.15 7.33 -1.37
CA ASP A 70 3.02 8.54 -0.54
C ASP A 70 1.56 8.98 -0.42
N ARG A 71 0.85 9.09 -1.55
CA ARG A 71 -0.60 9.43 -1.54
C ARG A 71 -1.43 8.42 -0.75
N ALA A 72 -1.14 7.14 -0.89
CA ALA A 72 -1.86 6.12 -0.13
C ALA A 72 -1.60 6.24 1.37
N LEU A 73 -0.36 6.53 1.78
CA LEU A 73 -0.01 6.74 3.18
C LEU A 73 -0.65 8.00 3.74
N ASP A 74 -0.68 9.10 2.99
CA ASP A 74 -1.33 10.35 3.41
C ASP A 74 -2.83 10.16 3.72
N VAL A 75 -3.53 9.31 2.95
CA VAL A 75 -4.95 9.03 3.19
C VAL A 75 -5.17 8.05 4.33
N LEU A 76 -4.36 7.00 4.41
CA LEU A 76 -4.52 5.97 5.44
C LEU A 76 -4.05 6.44 6.81
N PHE A 77 -3.03 7.27 6.82
CA PHE A 77 -2.36 7.79 8.00
C PHE A 77 -2.18 9.30 7.85
N PRO A 78 -3.27 10.08 7.97
CA PRO A 78 -3.17 11.52 7.88
C PRO A 78 -2.26 12.05 9.01
N PRO A 79 -1.53 13.15 8.77
CA PRO A 79 -0.71 13.76 9.80
C PRO A 79 -1.58 14.10 11.03
N PRO A 80 -1.03 13.97 12.25
CA PRO A 80 -1.78 14.29 13.44
C PRO A 80 -2.26 15.74 13.40
N ALA A 81 -3.45 15.99 13.94
CA ALA A 81 -4.00 17.34 14.08
C ALA A 81 -2.96 18.30 14.71
N PRO A 82 -2.97 19.59 14.38
CA PRO A 82 -2.03 20.58 14.92
C PRO A 82 -1.88 20.49 16.44
N ALA A 83 -0.71 20.82 16.98
CA ALA A 83 -0.43 20.66 18.42
C ALA A 83 -1.35 21.51 19.31
N ASP A 84 -1.91 22.58 18.73
CA ASP A 84 -2.85 23.52 19.32
C ASP A 84 -4.32 23.16 19.09
N ASP A 85 -4.64 22.04 18.41
CA ASP A 85 -6.02 21.61 18.21
C ASP A 85 -6.64 21.10 19.54
N PRO A 86 -7.71 21.73 20.05
CA PRO A 86 -8.36 21.34 21.31
C PRO A 86 -8.96 19.93 21.28
N ASN A 87 -9.15 19.33 20.10
CA ASN A 87 -9.65 17.98 19.91
C ASN A 87 -8.55 16.95 19.57
N ARG A 88 -7.26 17.33 19.66
CA ARG A 88 -6.15 16.42 19.38
C ARG A 88 -6.15 15.24 20.36
N ALA A 89 -6.45 14.03 19.85
CA ALA A 89 -6.13 12.80 20.56
C ALA A 89 -4.60 12.74 20.75
N GLY A 90 -4.12 12.41 21.96
CA GLY A 90 -2.71 12.46 22.35
C GLY A 90 -1.74 11.82 21.35
N SER A 91 -0.46 12.22 21.41
CA SER A 91 0.63 11.90 20.47
C SER A 91 0.40 10.58 19.71
N GLY A 92 -0.08 10.71 18.47
CA GLY A 92 -0.42 9.57 17.62
C GLY A 92 0.77 8.62 17.41
N PRO A 93 0.52 7.37 17.01
CA PRO A 93 1.56 6.37 16.86
C PRO A 93 2.68 6.83 15.91
N HIS A 94 3.92 6.48 16.24
CA HIS A 94 5.16 6.92 15.58
C HIS A 94 5.44 6.26 14.21
N TRP A 95 4.40 5.87 13.46
CA TRP A 95 4.55 5.20 12.16
C TRP A 95 5.29 6.06 11.11
N CYS A 96 5.43 7.38 11.32
CA CYS A 96 6.33 8.23 10.53
C CYS A 96 7.81 7.78 10.54
N ALA A 97 8.21 6.93 11.48
CA ALA A 97 9.55 6.34 11.52
C ALA A 97 9.68 5.03 10.71
N ALA A 98 8.57 4.47 10.22
CA ALA A 98 8.56 3.26 9.43
C ALA A 98 8.82 3.57 7.96
N SER A 99 9.74 2.81 7.36
CA SER A 99 10.05 2.88 5.94
C SER A 99 8.87 2.36 5.10
N LEU A 100 8.77 2.83 3.84
CA LEU A 100 7.77 2.38 2.87
C LEU A 100 7.58 0.85 2.81
N PRO A 101 8.65 0.02 2.82
CA PRO A 101 8.55 -1.44 2.85
C PRO A 101 8.01 -1.98 4.18
N GLU A 102 8.31 -1.33 5.30
CA GLU A 102 7.78 -1.71 6.62
C GLU A 102 6.29 -1.38 6.73
N LEU A 103 5.82 -0.27 6.15
CA LEU A 103 4.40 0.06 6.10
C LEU A 103 3.63 -0.88 5.18
N VAL A 104 4.15 -1.15 3.97
CA VAL A 104 3.55 -2.16 3.08
C VAL A 104 3.57 -3.55 3.72
N GLY A 105 4.66 -3.91 4.40
CA GLY A 105 4.79 -5.15 5.15
C GLY A 105 3.83 -5.24 6.34
N LEU A 106 3.66 -4.15 7.10
CA LEU A 106 2.73 -4.07 8.22
C LEU A 106 1.29 -4.25 7.73
N VAL A 107 0.87 -3.48 6.74
CA VAL A 107 -0.50 -3.57 6.20
C VAL A 107 -0.73 -4.95 5.56
N ALA A 108 0.25 -5.54 4.87
CA ALA A 108 0.12 -6.89 4.31
C ALA A 108 0.08 -7.99 5.39
N CYS A 109 0.86 -7.87 6.46
CA CYS A 109 0.96 -8.86 7.53
C CYS A 109 -0.18 -8.75 8.56
N SER A 110 -0.74 -7.55 8.80
CA SER A 110 -1.82 -7.34 9.78
C SER A 110 -3.13 -8.06 9.45
N PHE A 111 -3.29 -8.58 8.23
CA PHE A 111 -4.48 -9.34 7.81
C PHE A 111 -4.29 -10.87 7.77
N PHE A 112 -3.08 -11.38 8.04
CA PHE A 112 -2.79 -12.83 8.07
C PHE A 112 -2.46 -13.37 9.49
N GLY A 113 -2.77 -12.59 10.53
CA GLY A 113 -2.66 -12.98 11.94
C GLY A 113 -3.87 -13.76 12.45
#